data_AF-A0A2E4HEC9-F1
#
_entry.id   AF-A0A2E4HEC9-F1
#
_cell.length_a   1.000
_cell.length_b   1.000
_cell.length_c   1.000
_cell.angle_alpha   90.00
_cell.angle_beta   90.00
_cell.angle_gamma   90.00
#
_symmetry.space_group_name_H-M   'P 1'
#
loop_
_entity.id
_entity.type
_entity.pdbx_description
1 polymer ?
#
loop_
_entity_poly.entity_id
_entity_poly.type
_entity_poly.pdbx_seq_one_letter_code
_entity_poly.pdbx_strand_id
1 'polypeptide(L)'
;MKAFKKRWEITKDWQLIHPILGLIASFFCGYLIAKAVVKAISSLSQNYQTFWLIGLTLLVTYGIIKISLWLFSKLYKRWKVSARWELIALFLVFAITGSTAGKLSDPLMQVLGLDRETTSGWIYWPVRIIIIFPIYQILLVIFGWLFGQFAFFKEFAIKMASRMGFGFLFKTSDSNN
;
A
#
# COMPACT_ATOMS: atom_id res chain seq x y z
N MET A 1 -3.16 -25.86 -13.15
CA MET A 1 -2.23 -25.38 -12.08
C MET A 1 -0.79 -25.17 -12.55
N LYS A 2 -0.16 -26.12 -13.29
CA LYS A 2 1.24 -26.00 -13.75
C LYS A 2 1.55 -24.75 -14.60
N ALA A 3 0.65 -24.38 -15.52
CA ALA A 3 0.80 -23.18 -16.36
C ALA A 3 0.74 -21.86 -15.56
N PHE A 4 -0.01 -21.82 -14.46
CA PHE A 4 -0.10 -20.64 -13.58
C PHE A 4 1.18 -20.46 -12.77
N LYS A 5 1.69 -21.54 -12.15
CA LYS A 5 2.95 -21.54 -11.41
C LYS A 5 4.13 -21.06 -12.27
N LYS A 6 4.21 -21.53 -13.53
CA LYS A 6 5.25 -21.10 -14.49
C LYS A 6 5.13 -19.62 -14.88
N ARG A 7 3.91 -19.08 -15.06
CA ARG A 7 3.68 -17.67 -15.43
C ARG A 7 3.94 -16.69 -14.28
N TRP A 8 3.89 -17.16 -13.04
CA TRP A 8 4.09 -16.35 -11.83
C TRP A 8 5.43 -16.65 -11.13
N GLU A 9 6.29 -17.46 -11.75
CA GLU A 9 7.62 -17.83 -11.25
C GLU A 9 7.58 -18.33 -9.80
N ILE A 10 6.54 -19.11 -9.50
CA ILE A 10 6.31 -19.68 -8.17
C ILE A 10 7.26 -20.86 -8.01
N THR A 11 8.27 -20.69 -7.16
CA THR A 11 9.27 -21.71 -6.83
C THR A 11 8.85 -22.57 -5.64
N LYS A 12 8.00 -22.06 -4.74
CA LYS A 12 7.51 -22.77 -3.55
C LYS A 12 5.99 -22.65 -3.39
N ASP A 13 5.34 -23.72 -2.95
CA ASP A 13 3.87 -23.80 -2.89
C ASP A 13 3.21 -22.77 -1.93
N TRP A 14 3.90 -22.33 -0.87
CA TRP A 14 3.41 -21.30 0.04
C TRP A 14 3.24 -19.93 -0.64
N GLN A 15 3.95 -19.66 -1.75
CA GLN A 15 3.87 -18.38 -2.47
C GLN A 15 2.52 -18.16 -3.16
N LEU A 16 1.69 -19.22 -3.27
CA LEU A 16 0.31 -19.13 -3.77
C LEU A 16 -0.61 -18.32 -2.85
N ILE A 17 -0.22 -18.16 -1.57
CA ILE A 17 -0.99 -17.37 -0.61
C ILE A 17 -1.10 -15.91 -1.08
N HIS A 18 -0.04 -15.34 -1.68
CA HIS A 18 -0.05 -13.93 -2.07
C HIS A 18 -1.07 -13.62 -3.19
N PRO A 19 -1.14 -14.36 -4.31
CA PRO A 19 -2.21 -14.22 -5.29
C PRO A 19 -3.62 -14.36 -4.72
N ILE A 20 -3.82 -15.33 -3.82
CA ILE A 20 -5.12 -15.58 -3.18
C ILE A 20 -5.49 -14.38 -2.29
N LEU A 21 -4.55 -13.92 -1.46
CA LEU A 21 -4.75 -12.77 -0.59
C LEU A 21 -5.04 -11.49 -1.40
N GLY A 22 -4.34 -11.29 -2.51
CA GLY A 22 -4.59 -10.18 -3.43
C GLY A 22 -5.98 -10.21 -4.05
N LEU A 23 -6.49 -11.39 -4.38
CA LEU A 23 -7.86 -11.56 -4.91
C LEU A 23 -8.90 -11.27 -3.82
N ILE A 24 -8.72 -11.82 -2.61
CA ILE A 24 -9.59 -11.55 -1.45
C ILE A 24 -9.61 -10.05 -1.13
N ALA A 25 -8.44 -9.41 -1.08
CA ALA A 25 -8.31 -7.98 -0.81
C ALA A 25 -9.00 -7.14 -1.91
N SER A 26 -8.88 -7.53 -3.17
CA SER A 26 -9.54 -6.84 -4.28
C SER A 26 -11.07 -6.94 -4.20
N PHE A 27 -11.59 -8.11 -3.82
CA PHE A 27 -13.03 -8.30 -3.61
C PHE A 27 -13.54 -7.48 -2.42
N PHE A 28 -12.82 -7.50 -1.30
CA PHE A 28 -13.16 -6.70 -0.12
C PHE A 28 -13.17 -5.20 -0.44
N CYS A 29 -12.14 -4.71 -1.13
CA CYS A 29 -12.05 -3.31 -1.56
C CYS A 29 -13.17 -2.95 -2.56
N GLY A 30 -13.43 -3.84 -3.53
CA GLY A 30 -14.52 -3.68 -4.49
C GLY A 30 -15.88 -3.57 -3.82
N TYR A 31 -16.14 -4.39 -2.80
CA TYR A 31 -17.37 -4.32 -2.00
C TYR A 31 -17.48 -3.02 -1.21
N LEU A 32 -16.41 -2.56 -0.56
CA LEU A 32 -16.43 -1.30 0.20
C LEU A 32 -16.69 -0.09 -0.70
N ILE A 33 -16.03 -0.04 -1.85
CA ILE A 33 -16.25 1.03 -2.85
C ILE A 33 -17.68 0.95 -3.39
N ALA A 34 -18.14 -0.25 -3.76
CA ALA A 34 -19.49 -0.43 -4.27
C ALA A 34 -20.54 0.01 -3.24
N LYS A 35 -20.37 -0.37 -1.96
CA LYS A 35 -21.23 0.07 -0.87
C LYS A 35 -21.21 1.59 -0.69
N ALA A 36 -20.05 2.24 -0.76
CA ALA A 36 -19.92 3.68 -0.64
C ALA A 36 -20.61 4.41 -1.81
N VAL A 37 -20.41 3.95 -3.04
CA VAL A 37 -21.02 4.50 -4.25
C VAL A 37 -22.53 4.30 -4.25
N VAL A 38 -23.00 3.09 -3.94
CA VAL A 38 -24.43 2.79 -3.82
C VAL A 38 -25.05 3.68 -2.74
N LYS A 39 -24.46 3.76 -1.54
CA LYS A 39 -24.95 4.66 -0.49
C LYS A 39 -25.01 6.12 -0.92
N ALA A 40 -24.06 6.60 -1.73
CA ALA A 40 -24.02 7.98 -2.21
C ALA A 40 -25.09 8.27 -3.29
N ILE A 41 -25.40 7.29 -4.14
CA ILE A 41 -26.31 7.46 -5.28
C ILE A 41 -27.75 7.09 -4.92
N SER A 42 -27.96 6.01 -4.17
CA SER A 42 -29.28 5.42 -3.91
C SER A 42 -29.82 5.83 -2.53
N SER A 43 -30.01 7.13 -2.30
CA SER A 43 -30.69 7.63 -1.08
C SER A 43 -32.19 7.31 -1.03
N LEU A 44 -32.75 6.72 -2.10
CA LEU A 44 -34.16 6.37 -2.26
C LEU A 44 -34.31 4.87 -2.58
N SER A 45 -34.85 4.09 -1.62
CA SER A 45 -35.40 2.71 -1.77
C SER A 45 -34.48 1.50 -1.47
N GLN A 46 -34.89 0.68 -0.49
CA GLN A 46 -34.16 -0.47 0.07
C GLN A 46 -34.04 -1.71 -0.86
N ASN A 47 -35.02 -1.96 -1.75
CA ASN A 47 -35.12 -3.28 -2.39
C ASN A 47 -34.25 -3.44 -3.65
N TYR A 48 -34.09 -2.37 -4.45
CA TYR A 48 -33.22 -2.41 -5.63
C TYR A 48 -31.73 -2.28 -5.26
N GLN A 49 -31.45 -1.77 -4.07
CA GLN A 49 -30.10 -1.47 -3.61
C GLN A 49 -29.20 -2.71 -3.53
N THR A 50 -29.73 -3.86 -3.12
CA THR A 50 -28.94 -5.10 -2.97
C THR A 50 -28.51 -5.68 -4.32
N PHE A 51 -29.41 -5.70 -5.31
CA PHE A 51 -29.08 -6.19 -6.66
C PHE A 51 -28.07 -5.27 -7.35
N TRP A 52 -28.27 -3.96 -7.27
CA TRP A 52 -27.31 -2.97 -7.78
C TRP A 52 -25.95 -3.08 -7.09
N LEU A 53 -25.92 -3.34 -5.78
CA LEU A 53 -24.68 -3.50 -5.02
C LEU A 53 -23.87 -4.73 -5.49
N ILE A 54 -24.51 -5.86 -5.72
CA ILE A 54 -23.83 -7.08 -6.20
C ILE A 54 -23.23 -6.84 -7.59
N GLY A 55 -24.02 -6.29 -8.51
CA GLY A 55 -23.57 -5.99 -9.88
C GLY A 55 -22.40 -4.99 -9.89
N LEU A 56 -22.52 -3.90 -9.12
CA LEU A 56 -21.46 -2.91 -8.99
C LEU A 56 -20.19 -3.49 -8.35
N THR A 57 -20.33 -4.33 -7.32
CA THR A 57 -19.19 -4.98 -6.65
C THR A 57 -18.38 -5.83 -7.64
N LEU A 58 -19.04 -6.63 -8.47
CA LEU A 58 -18.37 -7.46 -9.47
C LEU A 58 -17.67 -6.61 -10.53
N LEU A 59 -18.31 -5.55 -11.02
CA LEU A 59 -17.76 -4.63 -12.01
C LEU A 59 -16.50 -3.92 -11.47
N VAL A 60 -16.61 -3.34 -10.27
CA VAL A 60 -15.50 -2.63 -9.62
C VAL A 60 -14.35 -3.59 -9.34
N THR A 61 -14.62 -4.79 -8.83
CA THR A 61 -13.59 -5.80 -8.56
C THR A 61 -12.85 -6.19 -9.84
N TYR A 62 -13.57 -6.43 -10.93
CA TYR A 62 -12.96 -6.72 -12.24
C TYR A 62 -12.07 -5.57 -12.72
N GLY A 63 -12.54 -4.32 -12.58
CA GLY A 63 -11.76 -3.12 -12.90
C GLY A 63 -10.46 -3.04 -12.08
N ILE A 64 -10.54 -3.25 -10.77
CA ILE A 64 -9.38 -3.25 -9.87
C ILE A 64 -8.37 -4.31 -10.29
N ILE A 65 -8.81 -5.54 -10.57
CA ILE A 65 -7.91 -6.63 -11.00
C ILE A 65 -7.21 -6.25 -12.31
N LYS A 66 -7.95 -5.73 -13.30
CA LYS A 66 -7.39 -5.35 -14.59
C LYS A 66 -6.34 -4.23 -14.45
N ILE A 67 -6.64 -3.21 -13.65
CA ILE A 67 -5.71 -2.12 -13.34
C ILE A 67 -4.47 -2.64 -12.61
N SER A 68 -4.66 -3.51 -11.62
CA SER A 68 -3.58 -4.10 -10.83
C SER A 68 -2.60 -4.89 -11.72
N LEU A 69 -3.11 -5.75 -12.62
CA LEU A 69 -2.28 -6.51 -13.55
C LEU A 69 -1.51 -5.60 -14.53
N TRP A 70 -2.16 -4.53 -15.02
CA TRP A 70 -1.49 -3.54 -15.86
C TRP A 70 -0.37 -2.83 -15.10
N LEU A 71 -0.62 -2.42 -13.86
CA LEU A 71 0.35 -1.75 -13.00
C LEU A 71 1.54 -2.66 -12.68
N PHE A 72 1.30 -3.95 -12.44
CA PHE A 72 2.35 -4.93 -12.20
C PHE A 72 3.29 -5.04 -13.39
N SER A 73 2.77 -5.03 -14.62
CA SER A 73 3.62 -5.08 -15.82
C SER A 73 4.57 -3.88 -15.95
N LYS A 74 4.15 -2.70 -15.47
CA LYS A 74 4.96 -1.47 -15.47
C LYS A 74 5.96 -1.44 -14.32
N LEU A 75 5.51 -1.81 -13.12
CA LEU A 75 6.33 -1.77 -11.90
C LEU A 75 7.39 -2.86 -11.91
N TYR A 76 7.06 -4.06 -12.40
CA TYR A 76 8.02 -5.16 -12.54
C TYR A 76 9.30 -4.71 -13.24
N LYS A 77 9.16 -3.99 -14.37
CA LYS A 77 10.30 -3.45 -15.13
C LYS A 77 11.08 -2.37 -14.38
N ARG A 78 10.40 -1.53 -13.58
CA ARG A 78 11.02 -0.39 -12.89
C ARG A 78 11.68 -0.77 -11.58
N TRP A 79 11.15 -1.77 -10.89
CA TRP A 79 11.53 -2.12 -9.52
C TRP A 79 12.44 -3.36 -9.45
N LYS A 80 12.81 -3.95 -10.61
CA LYS A 80 13.71 -5.10 -10.74
C LYS A 80 13.39 -6.23 -9.74
N VAL A 81 12.10 -6.45 -9.51
CA VAL A 81 11.61 -7.42 -8.53
C VAL A 81 11.80 -8.83 -9.09
N SER A 82 12.21 -9.79 -8.26
CA SER A 82 12.66 -11.11 -8.72
C SER A 82 11.52 -12.00 -9.19
N ALA A 83 10.30 -11.79 -8.67
CA ALA A 83 9.11 -12.51 -9.09
C ALA A 83 7.83 -11.68 -9.00
N ARG A 84 6.83 -12.06 -9.80
CA ARG A 84 5.53 -11.35 -9.87
C ARG A 84 4.71 -11.42 -8.59
N TRP A 85 4.88 -12.46 -7.78
CA TRP A 85 4.18 -12.61 -6.50
C TRP A 85 4.71 -11.65 -5.43
N GLU A 86 5.99 -11.26 -5.51
CA GLU A 86 6.60 -10.30 -4.59
C GLU A 86 5.93 -8.94 -4.70
N LEU A 87 5.52 -8.53 -5.92
CA LEU A 87 4.75 -7.30 -6.12
C LEU A 87 3.49 -7.28 -5.26
N ILE A 88 2.78 -8.40 -5.13
CA ILE A 88 1.60 -8.46 -4.27
C ILE A 88 1.97 -8.24 -2.80
N ALA A 89 3.05 -8.88 -2.33
CA ALA A 89 3.55 -8.69 -0.98
C ALA A 89 3.96 -7.22 -0.73
N LEU A 90 4.65 -6.61 -1.71
CA LEU A 90 5.04 -5.21 -1.68
C LEU A 90 3.81 -4.29 -1.53
N PHE A 91 2.77 -4.49 -2.35
CA PHE A 91 1.53 -3.71 -2.28
C PHE A 91 0.79 -3.88 -0.95
N LEU A 92 0.79 -5.09 -0.38
CA LEU A 92 0.19 -5.34 0.92
C LEU A 92 0.94 -4.61 2.04
N VAL A 93 2.27 -4.68 2.04
CA VAL A 93 3.10 -3.92 2.99
C VAL A 93 2.83 -2.43 2.85
N PHE A 94 2.76 -1.89 1.63
CA PHE A 94 2.43 -0.48 1.41
C PHE A 94 1.04 -0.10 1.93
N ALA A 95 0.03 -0.95 1.73
CA ALA A 95 -1.32 -0.70 2.21
C ALA A 95 -1.39 -0.69 3.75
N ILE A 96 -0.71 -1.64 4.40
CA ILE A 96 -0.65 -1.75 5.87
C ILE A 96 0.15 -0.58 6.45
N THR A 97 1.37 -0.36 5.97
CA THR A 97 2.28 0.69 6.49
C THR A 97 1.69 2.08 6.29
N GLY A 98 1.08 2.37 5.13
CA GLY A 98 0.44 3.66 4.87
C GLY A 98 -0.75 3.93 5.80
N SER A 99 -1.62 2.94 5.98
CA SER A 99 -2.78 3.07 6.88
C SER A 99 -2.35 3.23 8.35
N THR A 100 -1.34 2.46 8.78
CA THR A 100 -0.81 2.51 10.14
C THR A 100 -0.09 3.83 10.42
N ALA A 101 0.76 4.32 9.51
CA ALA A 101 1.46 5.59 9.68
C ALA A 101 0.48 6.78 9.81
N GLY A 102 -0.60 6.78 9.02
CA GLY A 102 -1.65 7.79 9.14
C GLY A 102 -2.33 7.77 10.51
N LYS A 103 -2.73 6.59 11.00
CA LYS A 103 -3.36 6.44 12.32
C LYS A 103 -2.41 6.78 13.48
N LEU A 104 -1.12 6.46 13.35
CA LEU A 104 -0.12 6.74 14.38
C LEU A 104 0.28 8.21 14.42
N SER A 105 0.03 8.96 13.35
CA SER A 105 0.30 10.40 13.32
C SER A 105 -0.58 11.18 14.29
N ASP A 106 -1.85 10.80 14.45
CA ASP A 106 -2.81 11.52 15.28
C ASP A 106 -2.43 11.53 16.78
N PRO A 107 -2.12 10.40 17.44
CA PRO A 107 -1.67 10.43 18.83
C PRO A 107 -0.33 11.16 19.01
N LEU A 108 0.56 11.13 18.01
CA LEU A 108 1.83 11.84 18.09
C LEU A 108 1.65 13.36 17.96
N MET A 109 0.72 13.81 17.12
CA MET A 109 0.33 15.23 17.06
C MET A 109 -0.24 15.70 18.40
N GLN A 110 -1.06 14.87 19.06
CA GLN A 110 -1.63 15.18 20.38
C GLN A 110 -0.56 15.26 21.47
N VAL A 111 0.42 14.34 21.49
CA VAL A 111 1.55 14.38 22.44
C VAL A 111 2.39 15.64 22.28
N LEU A 112 2.50 16.18 21.07
CA LEU A 112 3.19 17.44 20.80
C LEU A 112 2.34 18.68 21.17
N GLY A 113 1.12 18.49 21.69
CA GLY A 113 0.22 19.58 22.06
C GLY A 113 -0.36 20.34 20.86
N LEU A 114 -0.21 19.79 19.66
CA LEU A 114 -0.68 20.41 18.41
C LEU A 114 -2.05 19.81 18.06
N ASP A 115 -3.08 20.37 18.66
CA ASP A 115 -4.45 19.98 18.37
C ASP A 115 -4.92 20.59 17.04
N ARG A 116 -5.80 19.85 16.36
CA ARG A 116 -6.36 20.23 15.06
C ARG A 116 -7.25 21.46 15.15
N GLU A 117 -7.78 21.73 16.34
CA GLU A 117 -8.67 22.87 16.62
C GLU A 117 -7.92 24.12 17.10
N THR A 118 -6.76 23.94 17.75
CA THR A 118 -5.99 25.06 18.31
C THR A 118 -4.88 25.55 17.39
N THR A 119 -4.43 24.70 16.46
CA THR A 119 -3.31 25.00 15.56
C THR A 119 -3.83 25.40 14.18
N SER A 120 -3.31 26.50 13.62
CA SER A 120 -3.58 26.87 12.23
C SER A 120 -3.29 25.69 11.29
N GLY A 121 -4.24 25.37 10.40
CA GLY A 121 -4.11 24.25 9.45
C GLY A 121 -2.84 24.31 8.59
N TRP A 122 -2.30 25.52 8.38
CA TRP A 122 -1.03 25.77 7.68
C TRP A 122 0.20 25.25 8.41
N ILE A 123 0.15 25.11 9.74
CA ILE A 123 1.24 24.59 10.57
C ILE A 123 0.99 23.11 10.86
N TYR A 124 -0.27 22.75 11.15
CA TYR A 124 -0.67 21.39 11.47
C TYR A 124 -0.28 20.39 10.37
N TRP A 125 -0.61 20.68 9.11
CA TRP A 125 -0.38 19.74 8.01
C TRP A 125 1.10 19.49 7.69
N PRO A 126 1.96 20.53 7.55
CA PRO A 126 3.39 20.32 7.35
C PRO A 126 4.04 19.55 8.50
N VAL A 127 3.74 19.90 9.75
CA VAL A 127 4.29 19.20 10.93
C VAL A 127 3.87 17.73 10.93
N ARG A 128 2.59 17.46 10.65
CA ARG A 128 2.08 16.08 10.55
C ARG A 128 2.79 15.28 9.45
N ILE A 129 3.05 15.87 8.29
CA ILE A 129 3.80 15.22 7.20
C ILE A 129 5.24 14.92 7.63
N ILE A 130 5.90 15.88 8.29
CA ILE A 130 7.27 15.72 8.81
C ILE A 130 7.35 14.58 9.84
N ILE A 131 6.31 14.38 10.65
CA ILE A 131 6.25 13.30 11.66
C ILE A 131 5.89 11.96 11.02
N ILE A 132 4.92 11.93 10.10
CA ILE A 132 4.54 10.70 9.38
C ILE A 132 5.74 10.11 8.64
N PHE A 133 6.60 10.97 8.08
CA PHE A 133 7.73 10.55 7.28
C PHE A 133 8.70 9.57 7.98
N PRO A 134 9.35 9.91 9.12
CA PRO A 134 10.25 9.01 9.83
C PRO A 134 9.54 7.75 10.35
N ILE A 135 8.29 7.86 10.79
CA ILE A 135 7.50 6.71 11.23
C ILE A 135 7.28 5.74 10.07
N TYR A 136 6.92 6.28 8.90
CA TYR A 136 6.71 5.50 7.69
C TYR A 136 8.00 4.79 7.26
N GLN A 137 9.16 5.44 7.37
CA GLN A 137 10.46 4.82 7.09
C GLN A 137 10.71 3.59 8.00
N ILE A 138 10.46 3.72 9.30
CA ILE A 138 10.65 2.62 10.27
C ILE A 138 9.65 1.49 9.98
N LEU A 139 8.38 1.82 9.75
CA LEU A 139 7.33 0.86 9.43
C LEU A 139 7.64 0.07 8.15
N LEU A 140 8.11 0.72 7.09
CA LEU A 140 8.48 0.05 5.84
C LEU A 140 9.56 -1.01 6.06
N VAL A 141 10.57 -0.72 6.88
CA VAL A 141 11.67 -1.64 7.17
C VAL A 141 11.18 -2.83 8.01
N ILE A 142 10.36 -2.58 9.04
CA ILE A 142 9.79 -3.62 9.91
C ILE A 142 8.86 -4.55 9.14
N PHE A 143 7.89 -4.00 8.40
CA PHE A 143 6.96 -4.82 7.63
C PHE A 143 7.66 -5.47 6.42
N GLY A 144 8.66 -4.82 5.83
CA GLY A 144 9.52 -5.44 4.82
C GLY A 144 10.24 -6.67 5.35
N TRP A 145 10.76 -6.61 6.59
CA TRP A 145 11.33 -7.78 7.26
C TRP A 145 10.30 -8.88 7.52
N LEU A 146 9.10 -8.52 8.00
CA LEU A 146 8.02 -9.49 8.27
C LEU A 146 7.58 -10.27 7.03
N PHE A 147 7.57 -9.63 5.86
CA PHE A 147 7.20 -10.25 4.58
C PHE A 147 8.40 -10.84 3.81
N GLY A 148 9.60 -10.83 4.39
CA GLY A 148 10.81 -11.38 3.77
C GLY A 148 11.39 -10.55 2.62
N GLN A 149 10.99 -9.27 2.50
CA GLN A 149 11.39 -8.32 1.45
C GLN A 149 12.25 -7.17 2.01
N PHE A 150 13.02 -7.43 3.06
CA PHE A 150 13.80 -6.41 3.79
C PHE A 150 14.77 -5.62 2.89
N ALA A 151 15.53 -6.30 2.03
CA ALA A 151 16.52 -5.65 1.17
C ALA A 151 15.87 -4.61 0.26
N PHE A 152 14.76 -4.99 -0.40
CA PHE A 152 13.98 -4.09 -1.23
C PHE A 152 13.48 -2.87 -0.43
N PHE A 153 12.85 -3.10 0.73
CA PHE A 153 12.25 -2.01 1.49
C PHE A 153 13.29 -1.09 2.15
N LYS A 154 14.46 -1.62 2.53
CA LYS A 154 15.57 -0.83 3.01
C LYS A 154 16.12 0.09 1.91
N GLU A 155 16.34 -0.42 0.69
CA GLU A 155 16.75 0.39 -0.45
C GLU A 155 15.69 1.45 -0.80
N PHE A 156 14.42 1.07 -0.76
CA PHE A 156 13.31 1.98 -0.99
C PHE A 156 13.28 3.10 0.06
N ALA A 157 13.44 2.76 1.34
CA ALA A 157 13.50 3.68 2.47
C ALA A 157 14.63 4.70 2.32
N ILE A 158 15.84 4.22 2.05
CA ILE A 158 17.04 5.04 1.82
C ILE A 158 16.84 5.96 0.61
N LYS A 159 16.36 5.43 -0.51
CA LYS A 159 16.11 6.21 -1.73
C LYS A 159 15.08 7.31 -1.51
N MET A 160 14.05 7.02 -0.72
CA MET A 160 13.02 7.99 -0.35
C MET A 160 13.58 9.07 0.58
N ALA A 161 14.36 8.70 1.61
CA ALA A 161 15.03 9.65 2.50
C ALA A 161 16.05 10.53 1.78
N SER A 162 16.80 9.95 0.84
CA SER A 162 17.77 10.68 0.03
C SER A 162 17.12 11.79 -0.81
N ARG A 163 15.90 11.56 -1.31
CA ARG A 163 15.17 12.56 -2.11
C ARG A 163 14.57 13.70 -1.28
N MET A 164 14.40 13.48 0.02
CA MET A 164 13.92 14.49 0.97
C MET A 164 15.05 15.31 1.62
N GLY A 165 16.28 15.18 1.13
CA GLY A 165 17.44 15.96 1.61
C GLY A 165 18.34 15.23 2.60
N PHE A 166 17.95 14.04 3.08
CA PHE A 166 18.79 13.22 3.98
C PHE A 166 19.80 12.32 3.23
N GLY A 167 20.04 12.57 1.95
CA GLY A 167 20.93 11.75 1.12
C GLY A 167 22.39 11.77 1.57
N PHE A 168 22.80 12.81 2.31
CA PHE A 168 24.15 12.92 2.84
C PHE A 168 24.46 11.86 3.91
N LEU A 169 23.46 11.35 4.64
CA LEU A 169 23.64 10.34 5.70
C LEU A 169 23.99 8.96 5.14
N PHE A 170 23.71 8.71 3.86
CA PHE A 170 23.86 7.41 3.21
C PHE A 170 24.95 7.39 2.14
N LYS A 171 25.72 8.49 2.00
CA LYS A 171 26.79 8.64 0.98
C LYS A 171 28.16 8.08 1.42
N THR A 172 28.27 7.44 2.59
CA THR A 172 29.58 7.10 3.19
C THR A 172 30.04 5.65 2.96
N SER A 173 29.76 5.03 1.80
CA SER A 173 30.35 3.69 1.51
C SER A 173 30.77 3.42 0.06
N ASP A 174 30.64 4.37 -0.86
CA ASP A 174 31.12 4.21 -2.24
C ASP A 174 32.40 5.03 -2.50
N SER A 175 33.34 5.02 -1.54
CA SER A 175 34.73 5.37 -1.77
C SER A 175 35.57 4.19 -1.30
N ASN A 176 36.15 3.46 -2.26
CA ASN A 176 37.03 2.29 -2.16
C ASN A 176 36.33 0.92 -2.08
N ASN A 177 35.96 0.35 -3.24
CA ASN A 177 36.78 -0.66 -3.94
C ASN A 177 36.14 -1.01 -5.30
#